data_AF-A0A0D6QU20-F1
#
_entry.id   AF-A0A0D6QU20-F1
#
_cell.length_a   1.000
_cell.length_b   1.000
_cell.length_c   1.000
_cell.angle_alpha   90.00
_cell.angle_beta   90.00
_cell.angle_gamma   90.00
#
_symmetry.space_group_name_H-M   'P 1'
#
loop_
_entity.id
_entity.type
_entity.pdbx_description
1 polymer ?
#
loop_
_entity_poly.entity_id
_entity_poly.type
_entity_poly.pdbx_seq_one_letter_code
_entity_poly.pdbx_strand_id
1 'polypeptide(L)'
;MVVFTHSIIQRWVQDPYKLGVLHNHDNEYLHYQEDWYILSSKIENKPDDYVFVYYRGKNDAWEGYGGSVVYTRSPVLPASIVPELEKAAEKVGMDFKKFKRTDNSCGPAPPLLVRLGNKMEELEQSIGKELELLGKEAEMFGRTETAFISEIRRGTKGN
;
A
#
# COMPACT_ATOMS: atom_id res chain seq x y z
N MET A 1 -13.80 -12.94 -17.95
CA MET A 1 -12.58 -13.41 -17.29
C MET A 1 -12.76 -13.20 -15.80
N VAL A 2 -12.93 -14.27 -15.02
CA VAL A 2 -13.12 -14.16 -13.56
C VAL A 2 -11.73 -14.05 -12.93
N VAL A 3 -11.48 -12.97 -12.19
CA VAL A 3 -10.24 -12.80 -11.42
C VAL A 3 -10.45 -13.51 -10.08
N PHE A 4 -9.67 -14.56 -9.82
CA PHE A 4 -9.61 -15.19 -8.50
C PHE A 4 -8.54 -14.51 -7.66
N THR A 5 -8.95 -13.88 -6.57
CA THR A 5 -8.04 -13.30 -5.59
C THR A 5 -7.84 -14.27 -4.43
N HIS A 6 -6.59 -14.63 -4.15
CA HIS A 6 -6.21 -15.34 -2.94
C HIS A 6 -5.65 -14.35 -1.92
N SER A 7 -6.09 -14.46 -0.67
CA SER A 7 -5.52 -13.71 0.45
C SER A 7 -4.62 -14.64 1.26
N ILE A 8 -3.44 -14.15 1.64
CA ILE A 8 -2.52 -14.92 2.50
C ILE A 8 -2.25 -14.13 3.78
N ILE A 9 -2.08 -14.86 4.88
CA ILE A 9 -1.58 -14.29 6.14
C ILE A 9 -0.16 -14.80 6.33
N GLN A 10 0.80 -13.88 6.34
CA GLN A 10 2.17 -14.18 6.72
C GLN A 10 2.23 -14.39 8.23
N ARG A 11 2.71 -15.56 8.67
CA ARG A 11 2.89 -15.88 10.09
C ARG A 11 4.37 -15.88 10.43
N TRP A 12 4.72 -15.18 11.51
CA TRP A 12 6.06 -15.20 12.10
C TRP A 12 6.05 -16.07 13.34
N VAL A 13 6.90 -17.10 13.38
CA VAL A 13 7.05 -18.02 14.51
C VAL A 13 8.44 -17.80 15.10
N GLN A 14 8.50 -17.44 16.39
CA GLN A 14 9.76 -17.28 17.09
C GLN A 14 10.41 -18.66 17.32
N ASP A 15 11.72 -18.75 17.10
CA ASP A 15 12.51 -19.95 17.43
C ASP A 15 12.46 -20.18 18.96
N PRO A 16 12.09 -21.40 19.42
CA PRO A 16 11.92 -21.69 20.84
C PRO A 16 13.23 -21.67 21.65
N TYR A 17 14.38 -21.78 20.98
CA TYR A 17 15.71 -21.80 21.60
C TYR A 17 16.49 -20.51 21.33
N LYS A 18 16.10 -19.72 20.32
CA LYS A 18 16.77 -18.48 19.93
C LYS A 18 15.78 -17.33 19.85
N LEU A 19 15.63 -16.60 20.95
CA LEU A 19 14.69 -15.48 21.08
C LEU A 19 14.80 -14.40 19.98
N GLY A 20 15.99 -14.21 19.40
CA GLY A 20 16.22 -13.26 18.32
C GLY A 20 15.93 -13.79 16.91
N VAL A 21 15.42 -15.01 16.76
CA VAL A 21 15.18 -15.65 15.45
C VAL A 21 13.68 -15.85 15.24
N LEU A 22 13.18 -15.44 14.08
CA LEU A 22 11.79 -15.62 13.67
C LEU A 22 11.73 -16.23 12.27
N HIS A 23 10.79 -17.15 12.09
CA HIS A 23 10.57 -17.88 10.84
C HIS A 23 9.22 -17.50 10.24
N ASN A 24 9.23 -17.10 8.96
CA ASN A 24 8.05 -17.02 8.12
C ASN A 24 8.16 -18.05 7.01
N HIS A 25 7.67 -19.26 7.30
CA HIS A 25 7.67 -20.40 6.38
C HIS A 25 6.24 -20.79 6.00
N ASP A 26 6.12 -21.80 5.15
CA ASP A 26 4.85 -22.44 4.77
C ASP A 26 3.82 -21.46 4.16
N ASN A 27 4.31 -20.49 3.38
CA ASN A 27 3.48 -19.53 2.66
C ASN A 27 2.80 -20.23 1.46
N GLU A 28 1.68 -20.92 1.74
CA GLU A 28 0.99 -21.89 0.86
C GLU A 28 0.90 -21.48 -0.61
N TYR A 29 0.41 -20.28 -0.90
CA TYR A 29 0.22 -19.81 -2.28
C TYR A 29 1.38 -19.00 -2.86
N LEU A 30 2.30 -18.50 -2.02
CA LEU A 30 3.39 -17.62 -2.45
C LEU A 30 4.74 -18.34 -2.57
N HIS A 31 4.85 -19.58 -2.06
CA HIS A 31 6.00 -20.47 -2.22
C HIS A 31 7.36 -19.81 -1.90
N TYR A 32 7.43 -19.07 -0.79
CA TYR A 32 8.67 -18.47 -0.31
C TYR A 32 8.86 -18.70 1.20
N GLN A 33 10.08 -18.51 1.65
CA GLN A 33 10.49 -18.54 3.05
C GLN A 33 11.29 -17.29 3.38
N GLU A 34 11.13 -16.78 4.59
CA GLU A 34 11.93 -15.70 5.13
C GLU A 34 12.25 -15.93 6.62
N ASP A 35 13.52 -15.77 6.98
CA ASP A 35 14.02 -15.84 8.34
C ASP A 35 14.53 -14.47 8.78
N TRP A 36 14.15 -14.04 9.96
CA TRP A 36 14.62 -12.81 10.59
C TRP A 36 15.52 -13.11 11.78
N TYR A 37 16.60 -12.33 11.87
CA TYR A 37 17.59 -12.35 12.94
C TYR A 37 17.69 -10.94 13.53
N ILE A 38 17.27 -10.77 14.78
CA ILE A 38 17.38 -9.51 15.51
C ILE A 38 18.83 -9.35 15.97
N LEU A 39 19.54 -8.40 15.36
CA LEU A 39 20.95 -8.12 15.65
C LEU A 39 21.14 -7.22 16.88
N SER A 40 20.22 -6.26 17.05
CA SER A 40 20.20 -5.34 18.18
C SER A 40 18.80 -4.75 18.33
N SER A 41 18.40 -4.42 19.54
CA SER A 41 17.14 -3.74 19.80
C SER A 41 17.21 -2.93 21.09
N LYS A 42 16.39 -1.87 21.16
CA LYS A 42 16.15 -1.09 22.37
C LYS A 42 14.68 -0.68 22.38
N ILE A 43 13.92 -1.18 23.36
CA ILE A 43 12.49 -0.94 23.50
C ILE A 43 12.24 -0.38 24.90
N GLU A 44 12.21 0.95 25.01
CA GLU A 44 11.98 1.68 26.26
C GLU A 44 10.71 2.55 26.21
N ASN A 45 9.88 2.36 25.17
CA ASN A 45 8.73 3.20 24.82
C ASN A 45 9.14 4.67 24.58
N LYS A 46 10.29 4.88 23.93
CA LYS A 46 10.82 6.19 23.57
C LYS A 46 10.82 6.40 22.04
N PRO A 47 10.89 7.66 21.56
CA PRO A 47 11.00 7.94 20.12
C PRO A 47 12.21 7.28 19.43
N ASP A 48 13.27 7.04 20.20
CA ASP A 48 14.52 6.44 19.73
C ASP A 48 14.53 4.91 19.77
N ASP A 49 13.41 4.27 20.16
CA ASP A 49 13.28 2.82 20.15
C ASP A 49 13.50 2.25 18.75
N TYR A 50 14.22 1.13 18.67
CA TYR A 50 14.57 0.50 17.41
C TYR A 50 14.68 -1.03 17.49
N VAL A 51 14.56 -1.66 16.33
CA VAL A 51 14.88 -3.07 16.10
C VAL A 51 15.71 -3.17 14.82
N PHE A 52 16.92 -3.72 14.94
CA PHE A 52 17.81 -3.96 13.80
C PHE A 52 17.72 -5.43 13.37
N VAL A 53 17.20 -5.66 12.17
CA VAL A 53 16.91 -6.98 11.62
C VAL A 53 17.86 -7.29 10.48
N TYR A 54 18.45 -8.48 10.49
CA TYR A 54 19.01 -9.12 9.31
C TYR A 54 18.04 -10.19 8.83
N TYR A 55 17.76 -10.24 7.54
CA TYR A 55 16.83 -11.22 6.98
C TYR A 55 17.47 -12.01 5.85
N ARG A 56 17.04 -13.27 5.72
CA ARG A 56 17.40 -14.18 4.64
C ARG A 56 16.15 -14.86 4.13
N GLY A 57 16.02 -14.97 2.81
CA GLY A 57 14.87 -15.58 2.19
C GLY A 57 15.23 -16.38 0.94
N LYS A 58 14.25 -17.18 0.53
CA LYS A 58 14.32 -17.99 -0.68
C LYS A 58 12.93 -18.28 -1.23
N ASN A 59 12.87 -18.55 -2.52
CA ASN A 59 11.68 -19.05 -3.21
C ASN A 59 12.12 -19.97 -4.36
N ASP A 60 11.16 -20.40 -5.18
CA ASP A 60 11.41 -21.27 -6.34
C ASP A 60 12.40 -20.68 -7.36
N ALA A 61 12.56 -19.36 -7.41
CA ALA A 61 13.41 -18.68 -8.38
C ALA A 61 14.85 -18.45 -7.88
N TRP A 62 15.05 -18.21 -6.58
CA TRP A 62 16.39 -17.91 -6.06
C TRP A 62 16.52 -18.22 -4.56
N GLU A 63 17.67 -18.82 -4.21
CA GLU A 63 18.15 -18.95 -2.83
C GLU A 63 19.27 -17.94 -2.60
N GLY A 64 18.95 -16.81 -1.93
CA GLY A 64 19.93 -15.74 -1.73
C GLY A 64 19.33 -14.36 -1.44
N TYR A 65 17.99 -14.22 -1.44
CA TYR A 65 17.35 -13.01 -0.96
C TYR A 65 17.82 -12.73 0.46
N GLY A 66 18.11 -11.48 0.74
CA GLY A 66 18.53 -11.09 2.06
C GLY A 66 18.99 -9.65 2.10
N GLY A 67 19.17 -9.17 3.32
CA GLY A 67 19.53 -7.79 3.58
C GLY A 67 19.36 -7.49 5.05
N SER A 68 19.40 -6.21 5.37
CA SER A 68 19.22 -5.77 6.74
C SER A 68 18.55 -4.41 6.78
N VAL A 69 17.67 -4.26 7.76
CA VAL A 69 16.81 -3.08 7.92
C VAL A 69 16.75 -2.68 9.38
N VAL A 70 16.63 -1.37 9.63
CA VAL A 70 16.43 -0.82 10.97
C VAL A 70 15.01 -0.26 11.02
N TYR A 71 14.18 -0.86 11.86
CA TYR A 71 12.88 -0.30 12.21
C TYR A 71 13.06 0.68 13.36
N THR A 72 12.58 1.90 13.20
CA THR A 72 12.56 2.92 14.25
C THR A 72 11.14 3.37 14.54
N ARG A 73 10.85 3.78 15.78
CA ARG A 73 9.58 4.45 16.10
C ARG A 73 9.47 5.81 15.42
N SER A 74 10.56 6.56 15.41
CA SER A 74 10.68 7.82 14.68
C SER A 74 10.66 7.58 13.16
N PRO A 75 10.01 8.44 12.36
CA PRO A 75 10.10 8.40 10.90
C PRO A 75 11.49 8.82 10.39
N VAL A 76 12.35 9.38 11.24
CA VAL A 76 13.73 9.72 10.89
C VAL A 76 14.67 8.94 11.80
N LEU A 77 15.69 8.30 11.21
CA LEU A 77 16.69 7.54 11.97
C LEU A 77 17.35 8.43 13.03
N PRO A 78 17.17 8.15 14.34
CA PRO A 78 17.77 8.95 15.39
C PRO A 78 19.30 8.86 15.36
N ALA A 79 19.98 10.00 15.49
CA ALA A 79 21.45 10.02 15.51
C ALA A 79 22.03 9.32 16.76
N SER A 80 21.27 9.34 17.87
CA SER A 80 21.62 8.75 19.17
C SER A 80 21.87 7.23 19.10
N ILE A 81 21.18 6.52 18.21
CA ILE A 81 21.27 5.06 18.11
C ILE A 81 22.32 4.57 17.11
N VAL A 82 22.85 5.45 16.25
CA VAL A 82 23.81 5.10 15.19
C VAL A 82 25.05 4.33 15.72
N PRO A 83 25.69 4.72 16.85
CA PRO A 83 26.83 3.97 17.36
C PRO A 83 26.51 2.51 17.75
N GLU A 84 25.29 2.25 18.25
CA GLU A 84 24.86 0.90 18.57
C GLU A 84 24.61 0.07 17.29
N LEU A 85 24.06 0.70 16.25
CA LEU A 85 23.84 0.07 14.95
C LEU A 85 25.15 -0.28 14.26
N GLU A 86 26.15 0.62 14.29
CA GLU A 86 27.49 0.36 13.76
C GLU A 86 28.13 -0.85 14.46
N LYS A 87 28.08 -0.89 15.80
CA LYS A 87 28.60 -2.02 16.59
C LYS A 87 27.88 -3.33 16.29
N ALA A 88 26.57 -3.30 16.09
CA ALA A 88 25.77 -4.48 15.78
C ALA A 88 26.06 -5.00 14.37
N ALA A 89 26.21 -4.11 13.40
CA ALA A 89 26.58 -4.47 12.03
C ALA A 89 27.97 -5.11 11.96
N GLU A 90 28.95 -4.52 12.64
CA GLU A 90 30.34 -5.00 12.65
C GLU A 90 30.45 -6.44 13.17
N LYS A 91 29.68 -6.81 14.21
CA LYS A 91 29.65 -8.17 14.78
C LYS A 91 29.28 -9.26 13.77
N VAL A 92 28.56 -8.91 12.72
CA VAL A 92 28.13 -9.83 11.66
C VAL A 92 28.80 -9.53 10.31
N GLY A 93 29.89 -8.77 10.32
CA GLY A 93 30.69 -8.45 9.13
C GLY A 93 30.04 -7.46 8.17
N MET A 94 29.05 -6.68 8.65
CA MET A 94 28.42 -5.61 7.87
C MET A 94 29.02 -4.25 8.21
N ASP A 95 29.03 -3.35 7.23
CA ASP A 95 29.42 -1.95 7.41
C ASP A 95 28.16 -1.07 7.35
N PHE A 96 27.71 -0.57 8.51
CA PHE A 96 26.51 0.24 8.62
C PHE A 96 26.60 1.54 7.79
N LYS A 97 27.82 2.05 7.51
CA LYS A 97 28.00 3.26 6.70
C LYS A 97 27.59 3.07 5.24
N LYS A 98 27.51 1.82 4.78
CA LYS A 98 27.03 1.47 3.43
C LYS A 98 25.50 1.38 3.35
N PHE A 99 24.79 1.46 4.47
CA PHE A 99 23.33 1.39 4.48
C PHE A 99 22.73 2.66 3.88
N LYS A 100 21.72 2.48 3.02
CA LYS A 100 20.96 3.59 2.47
C LYS A 100 20.05 4.16 3.55
N ARG A 101 20.10 5.48 3.75
CA ARG A 101 19.07 6.20 4.51
C ARG A 101 17.87 6.47 3.62
N THR A 102 16.68 6.13 4.08
CA THR A 102 15.44 6.36 3.35
C THR A 102 14.95 7.78 3.57
N ASP A 103 14.62 8.47 2.48
CA ASP A 103 13.89 9.74 2.52
C ASP A 103 12.40 9.44 2.68
N ASN A 104 11.80 9.97 3.75
CA ASN A 104 10.40 9.74 4.11
C ASN A 104 9.51 10.95 3.78
N SER A 105 9.92 11.80 2.83
CA SER A 105 9.20 13.00 2.38
C SER A 105 7.79 12.73 1.81
N CYS A 106 7.53 11.53 1.26
CA CYS A 106 6.23 11.15 0.70
C CYS A 106 5.14 10.86 1.76
N GLY A 107 5.48 10.77 3.05
CA GLY A 107 4.55 10.47 4.14
C GLY A 107 3.92 9.07 4.09
N PRO A 108 3.24 8.64 5.17
CA PRO A 108 2.49 7.40 5.16
C PRO A 108 1.21 7.52 4.30
N ALA A 109 0.67 6.37 3.88
CA ALA A 109 -0.64 6.34 3.25
C ALA A 109 -1.70 7.04 4.14
N PRO A 110 -2.59 7.89 3.58
CA PRO A 110 -3.58 8.58 4.38
C PRO A 110 -4.50 7.60 5.13
N PRO A 111 -5.04 7.99 6.29
CA PRO A 111 -6.01 7.18 7.03
C PRO A 111 -7.18 6.74 6.16
N LEU A 112 -7.78 5.59 6.48
CA LEU A 112 -8.89 5.03 5.71
C LEU A 112 -10.04 6.03 5.53
N LEU A 113 -10.35 6.82 6.56
CA LEU A 113 -11.40 7.84 6.51
C LEU A 113 -11.14 8.91 5.46
N VAL A 114 -9.88 9.37 5.35
CA VAL A 114 -9.48 10.34 4.30
C VAL A 114 -9.63 9.71 2.92
N ARG A 115 -9.19 8.45 2.77
CA ARG A 115 -9.31 7.72 1.50
C ARG A 115 -10.77 7.49 1.10
N LEU A 116 -11.65 7.25 2.07
CA LEU A 116 -13.10 7.11 1.84
C LEU A 116 -13.72 8.46 1.45
N GLY A 117 -13.34 9.54 2.13
CA GLY A 117 -13.76 10.90 1.78
C GLY A 117 -13.41 11.26 0.33
N ASN A 118 -12.15 11.06 -0.06
CA ASN A 118 -11.69 11.32 -1.43
C ASN A 118 -12.48 10.49 -2.47
N LYS A 119 -12.74 9.22 -2.18
CA LYS A 119 -13.55 8.35 -3.07
C LYS A 119 -15.00 8.80 -3.18
N MET A 120 -15.59 9.30 -2.10
CA MET A 120 -16.95 9.86 -2.13
C MET A 120 -16.99 11.11 -2.99
N GLU A 121 -15.99 11.99 -2.87
CA GLU A 121 -15.89 13.20 -3.69
C GLU A 121 -15.72 12.88 -5.18
N GLU A 122 -14.84 11.92 -5.52
CA GLU A 122 -14.69 11.41 -6.89
C GLU A 122 -16.01 10.87 -7.45
N LEU A 123 -16.77 10.14 -6.62
CA LEU A 123 -18.06 9.58 -7.00
C LEU A 123 -19.12 10.68 -7.22
N GLU A 124 -19.20 11.67 -6.33
CA GLU A 124 -20.12 12.81 -6.47
C GLU A 124 -19.85 13.60 -7.75
N GLN A 125 -18.57 13.85 -8.07
CA GLN A 125 -18.19 14.49 -9.33
C GLN A 125 -18.55 13.65 -10.56
N SER A 126 -18.39 12.33 -10.47
CA SER A 126 -18.78 11.42 -11.56
C SER A 126 -20.28 11.43 -11.79
N ILE A 127 -21.08 11.35 -10.71
CA ILE A 127 -22.55 11.40 -10.77
C ILE A 127 -23.02 12.73 -11.36
N GLY A 128 -22.42 13.86 -10.93
CA GLY A 128 -22.76 15.19 -11.46
C GLY A 128 -22.58 15.29 -12.98
N LYS A 129 -21.48 14.74 -13.51
CA LYS A 129 -21.22 14.70 -14.96
C LYS A 129 -22.23 13.85 -15.71
N GLU A 130 -22.59 12.68 -15.18
CA GLU A 130 -23.61 11.82 -15.78
C GLU A 130 -24.98 12.49 -15.81
N LEU A 131 -25.39 13.16 -14.73
CA LEU A 131 -26.65 13.90 -14.67
C LEU A 131 -26.69 15.05 -15.69
N GLU A 132 -25.58 15.76 -15.89
CA GLU A 132 -25.50 16.83 -16.89
C GLU A 132 -25.67 16.29 -18.33
N LEU A 133 -25.06 15.14 -18.63
CA LEU A 133 -25.21 14.47 -19.92
C LEU A 133 -26.66 14.03 -20.16
N LEU A 134 -27.29 13.41 -19.16
CA LEU A 134 -28.69 13.00 -19.22
C LEU A 134 -29.62 14.20 -19.42
N GLY A 135 -29.35 15.33 -18.76
CA GLY A 135 -30.10 16.58 -18.93
C GLY A 135 -30.06 17.10 -20.36
N LYS A 136 -28.88 17.12 -20.99
CA LYS A 136 -28.71 17.54 -22.40
C LYS A 136 -29.44 16.60 -23.37
N GLU A 137 -29.40 15.30 -23.12
CA GLU A 137 -30.09 14.30 -23.94
C GLU A 137 -31.62 14.46 -23.84
N ALA A 138 -32.15 14.67 -22.63
CA ALA A 138 -33.57 14.94 -22.41
C ALA A 138 -34.05 16.22 -23.10
N GLU A 139 -33.27 17.31 -23.05
CA GLU A 139 -33.59 18.55 -23.77
C GLU A 139 -33.64 18.34 -25.29
N MET A 140 -32.66 17.60 -25.83
CA MET A 140 -32.62 17.30 -27.26
C MET A 140 -33.83 16.47 -27.69
N PHE A 141 -34.20 15.47 -26.89
CA PHE A 141 -35.38 14.65 -27.13
C PHE A 141 -36.66 15.51 -27.11
N GLY A 142 -36.83 16.36 -26.10
CA GLY A 142 -37.98 17.26 -26.01
C GLY A 142 -38.10 18.22 -27.19
N ARG A 143 -36.99 18.80 -27.66
CA ARG A 143 -36.99 19.63 -28.89
C ARG A 143 -37.42 18.84 -30.12
N THR A 144 -36.94 17.62 -30.25
CA THR A 144 -37.26 16.71 -31.37
C THR A 144 -38.75 16.34 -31.36
N GLU A 145 -39.30 16.00 -30.20
CA GLU A 145 -40.72 15.69 -30.02
C GLU A 145 -41.61 16.91 -30.36
N THR A 146 -41.23 18.09 -29.87
CA THR A 146 -41.98 19.34 -30.14
C THR A 146 -41.98 19.67 -31.64
N ALA A 147 -40.83 19.52 -32.31
CA ALA A 147 -40.70 19.72 -33.76
C ALA A 147 -41.59 18.73 -34.54
N PHE A 148 -41.58 17.45 -34.15
CA PHE A 148 -42.41 16.41 -34.77
C PHE A 148 -43.91 16.71 -34.63
N ILE A 149 -44.38 17.08 -33.43
CA ILE A 149 -45.78 17.46 -33.19
C ILE A 149 -46.18 18.68 -34.04
N SER A 150 -45.27 19.64 -34.22
CA SER A 150 -45.53 20.83 -35.04
C SER A 150 -45.71 20.49 -36.54
N GLU A 151 -44.96 19.51 -37.05
CA GLU A 151 -45.06 19.02 -38.44
C GLU A 151 -46.40 18.32 -38.67
N ILE A 152 -46.81 17.44 -37.75
CA ILE A 152 -48.12 16.76 -37.79
C ILE A 152 -49.26 17.78 -37.82
N ARG A 153 -49.20 18.82 -36.98
CA ARG A 153 -50.21 19.89 -36.93
C ARG A 153 -50.29 20.72 -38.22
N ARG A 154 -49.18 20.90 -38.94
CA ARG A 154 -49.18 21.57 -40.25
C ARG A 154 -49.79 20.70 -41.33
N GLY A 155 -49.46 19.40 -41.37
CA GLY A 155 -50.01 18.45 -42.35
C GLY A 155 -51.53 18.23 -42.21
N THR A 156 -52.07 18.36 -41.01
CA THR A 156 -53.51 18.20 -40.72
C THR A 156 -54.37 19.44 -41.00
N LYS A 157 -53.78 20.62 -41.23
CA LYS A 157 -54.51 21.85 -41.58
C LYS A 157 -54.66 22.08 -43.10
N GLY A 158 -54.13 21.18 -43.93
CA GLY A 158 -54.12 21.28 -45.39
C GLY A 158 -55.20 20.47 -46.13
N ASN A 159 -56.17 19.90 -45.42
CA ASN A 159 -57.35 19.21 -45.99
C ASN A 159 -58.64 19.89 -45.55
#